data_AF-A0A6P6A5S6-F1
#
_entry.id   AF-A0A6P6A5S6-F1
#
_cell.length_a   1.000
_cell.length_b   1.000
_cell.length_c   1.000
_cell.angle_alpha   90.00
_cell.angle_beta   90.00
_cell.angle_gamma   90.00
#
_symmetry.space_group_name_H-M   'P 1'
#
loop_
_entity.id
_entity.type
_entity.pdbx_description
1 polymer ?
#
loop_
_entity_poly.entity_id
_entity_poly.type
_entity_poly.pdbx_seq_one_letter_code
_entity_poly.pdbx_strand_id
1 'polypeptide(L)'
;MKVANTNNLSPYMNANTSFQNREFLWSDYYNYAVTLANKGRDLKYENVPDAISAIDLSSNKFEGEIPEAIGNLMRILMLNLSNNNLTGHIPSSLGKISNLESSDLSQNKLLGKIPSQLVKLNFLVIFNVSYNNVEGPIPGGAQFNTFNNDSYEGNSRLCGYPLSEKCGNHEVSPPTPLVVEEDEGIWSVLKFGWKVVLTGYGAGLVIGMSFGCNFNARKHEWFRKLFVLIGTDP
;
A
#
# COMPACT_ATOMS: atom_id res chain seq x y z
N MET A 1 5.35 -10.02 2.44
CA MET A 1 6.02 -11.02 1.60
C MET A 1 7.49 -11.22 1.97
N LYS A 2 7.80 -12.26 2.76
CA LYS A 2 9.19 -12.67 3.03
C LYS A 2 9.42 -14.00 2.32
N VAL A 3 10.28 -14.03 1.29
CA VAL A 3 10.86 -15.29 0.85
C VAL A 3 11.97 -15.61 1.84
N ALA A 4 11.62 -16.38 2.86
CA ALA A 4 12.58 -16.92 3.80
C ALA A 4 13.10 -18.26 3.26
N ASN A 5 14.41 -18.46 3.43
CA ASN A 5 15.15 -19.68 3.12
C ASN A 5 14.36 -20.94 3.55
N THR A 6 14.11 -21.84 2.60
CA THR A 6 13.00 -22.80 2.54
C THR A 6 13.16 -24.05 3.41
N ASN A 7 14.05 -24.05 4.41
CA ASN A 7 14.36 -25.28 5.11
C ASN A 7 13.65 -25.47 6.46
N ASN A 8 12.90 -24.48 7.01
CA ASN A 8 12.09 -24.72 8.22
C ASN A 8 11.07 -23.63 8.64
N LEU A 9 10.60 -22.75 7.74
CA LEU A 9 9.59 -21.74 8.10
C LEU A 9 8.49 -21.67 7.02
N SER A 10 7.23 -21.88 7.44
CA SER A 10 6.05 -21.72 6.60
C SER A 10 5.96 -20.26 6.10
N PRO A 11 5.90 -20.01 4.79
CA PRO A 11 5.86 -18.66 4.25
C PRO A 11 4.56 -17.94 4.65
N TYR A 12 4.67 -16.65 5.00
CA TYR A 12 3.51 -15.79 5.34
C TYR A 12 2.54 -15.54 4.17
N MET A 13 2.89 -15.96 2.96
CA MET A 13 1.99 -16.18 1.83
C MET A 13 2.63 -17.22 0.94
N ASN A 14 2.09 -18.44 0.95
CA ASN A 14 2.40 -19.46 -0.04
C ASN A 14 1.07 -19.87 -0.69
N ALA A 15 0.92 -19.60 -1.98
CA ALA A 15 -0.19 -20.11 -2.77
C ALA A 15 0.34 -21.32 -3.56
N ASN A 16 0.09 -22.53 -3.04
CA ASN A 16 0.45 -23.75 -3.75
C ASN A 16 -0.69 -24.12 -4.70
N THR A 17 -0.53 -23.82 -5.99
CA THR A 17 -1.53 -24.12 -7.02
C THR A 17 -1.04 -25.30 -7.85
N SER A 18 -1.64 -26.49 -7.68
CA SER A 18 -1.40 -27.63 -8.56
C SER A 18 -2.30 -27.52 -9.79
N PHE A 19 -1.72 -27.72 -10.98
CA PHE A 19 -2.40 -27.54 -12.26
C PHE A 19 -2.55 -28.89 -12.96
N GLN A 20 -3.77 -29.27 -13.33
CA GLN A 20 -4.02 -30.34 -14.31
C GLN A 20 -4.96 -29.79 -15.38
N ASN A 21 -4.45 -29.68 -16.60
CA ASN A 21 -5.24 -29.32 -17.78
C ASN A 21 -5.96 -30.56 -18.30
N ARG A 22 -7.28 -30.54 -18.36
CA ARG A 22 -8.04 -31.37 -19.32
C ARG A 22 -8.83 -30.44 -20.24
N GLU A 23 -8.79 -30.79 -21.51
CA GLU A 23 -9.41 -30.05 -22.61
C GLU A 23 -10.94 -30.20 -22.63
N PHE A 24 -11.59 -29.06 -22.85
CA PHE A 24 -12.93 -28.80 -23.41
C PHE A 24 -14.15 -29.65 -22.96
N LEU A 25 -15.11 -29.01 -22.26
CA LEU A 25 -16.49 -28.71 -22.70
C LEU A 25 -17.20 -27.82 -21.64
N TRP A 26 -18.26 -27.12 -22.04
CA TRP A 26 -18.86 -26.01 -21.29
C TRP A 26 -19.40 -26.41 -19.90
N SER A 27 -19.13 -25.56 -18.89
CA SER A 27 -19.53 -25.65 -17.47
C SER A 27 -18.64 -26.50 -16.55
N ASP A 28 -17.32 -26.25 -16.55
CA ASP A 28 -16.43 -26.83 -15.53
C ASP A 28 -16.35 -25.90 -14.31
N TYR A 29 -17.08 -26.27 -13.26
CA TYR A 29 -16.90 -25.75 -11.90
C TYR A 29 -15.51 -26.21 -11.43
N TYR A 30 -14.51 -25.39 -11.68
CA TYR A 30 -13.16 -25.73 -11.28
C TYR A 30 -13.04 -25.66 -9.76
N ASN A 31 -12.93 -26.81 -9.11
CA ASN A 31 -12.70 -26.92 -7.67
C ASN A 31 -11.25 -26.54 -7.34
N TYR A 32 -10.92 -25.25 -7.38
CA TYR A 32 -9.64 -24.76 -6.90
C TYR A 32 -9.72 -24.53 -5.40
N ALA A 33 -8.80 -25.18 -4.66
CA ALA A 33 -8.59 -24.89 -3.26
C ALA A 33 -7.43 -23.92 -3.08
N VAL A 34 -7.65 -22.78 -2.40
CA VAL A 34 -6.57 -21.85 -2.04
C VAL A 34 -6.42 -21.83 -0.54
N THR A 35 -5.20 -22.05 -0.05
CA THR A 35 -4.85 -21.85 1.35
C THR A 35 -4.26 -20.46 1.53
N LEU A 36 -4.95 -19.59 2.26
CA LEU A 36 -4.49 -18.26 2.63
C LEU A 36 -4.03 -18.26 4.08
N ALA A 37 -2.76 -17.98 4.31
CA ALA A 37 -2.22 -17.77 5.65
C ALA A 37 -2.47 -16.31 6.09
N ASN A 38 -3.31 -16.10 7.09
CA ASN A 38 -3.56 -14.78 7.68
C ASN A 38 -3.34 -14.83 9.20
N LYS A 39 -2.44 -14.00 9.73
CA LYS A 39 -2.11 -13.93 11.17
C LYS A 39 -1.76 -15.29 11.79
N GLY A 40 -1.02 -16.12 11.05
CA GLY A 40 -0.64 -17.48 11.48
C GLY A 40 -1.77 -18.50 11.44
N ARG A 41 -2.91 -18.17 10.82
CA ARG A 41 -3.99 -19.12 10.53
C ARG A 41 -4.07 -19.40 9.04
N ASP A 42 -4.03 -20.68 8.70
CA ASP A 42 -4.23 -21.15 7.34
C ASP A 42 -5.73 -21.33 7.09
N LEU A 43 -6.28 -20.51 6.20
CA LEU A 43 -7.66 -20.57 5.76
C LEU A 43 -7.71 -21.27 4.42
N LYS A 44 -8.27 -22.48 4.40
CA LYS A 44 -8.48 -23.24 3.17
C LYS A 44 -9.84 -22.87 2.58
N TYR A 45 -9.83 -22.26 1.41
CA TYR A 45 -11.02 -21.96 0.62
C TYR A 45 -11.20 -23.09 -0.38
N GLU A 46 -12.18 -23.98 -0.15
CA GLU A 46 -12.36 -25.20 -0.96
C GLU A 46 -13.15 -24.98 -2.24
N ASN A 47 -13.90 -23.87 -2.33
CA ASN A 47 -14.67 -23.46 -3.50
C ASN A 47 -14.48 -21.96 -3.69
N VAL A 48 -13.32 -21.56 -4.20
CA VAL A 48 -13.12 -20.16 -4.61
C VAL A 48 -14.09 -19.89 -5.77
N PRO A 49 -15.04 -18.95 -5.64
CA PRO A 49 -15.94 -18.63 -6.74
C PRO A 49 -15.09 -18.25 -7.96
N ASP A 50 -15.58 -18.57 -9.17
CA ASP A 50 -14.93 -18.25 -10.46
C ASP A 50 -14.57 -16.75 -10.65
N ALA A 51 -14.98 -15.89 -9.71
CA ALA A 51 -14.75 -14.46 -9.68
C ALA A 51 -14.14 -14.00 -8.33
N ILE A 52 -12.91 -14.39 -7.99
CA ILE A 52 -12.06 -13.40 -7.30
C ILE A 52 -11.77 -12.33 -8.35
N SER A 53 -12.62 -11.33 -8.39
CA SER A 53 -12.46 -10.14 -9.22
C SER A 53 -11.65 -9.07 -8.49
N ALA A 54 -11.52 -9.15 -7.17
CA ALA A 54 -10.84 -8.13 -6.38
C ALA A 54 -9.99 -8.75 -5.27
N ILE A 55 -8.76 -8.29 -5.16
CA ILE A 55 -7.85 -8.57 -4.06
C ILE A 55 -7.54 -7.25 -3.37
N ASP A 56 -8.00 -7.12 -2.12
CA ASP A 56 -7.64 -6.00 -1.26
C ASP A 56 -6.82 -6.49 -0.07
N LEU A 57 -5.56 -6.08 -0.03
CA LEU A 57 -4.59 -6.34 1.01
C LEU A 57 -4.06 -5.04 1.62
N SER A 58 -4.76 -3.93 1.40
CA SER A 58 -4.34 -2.61 1.82
C SER A 58 -4.33 -2.45 3.34
N SER A 59 -3.63 -1.42 3.83
CA SER A 59 -3.61 -1.04 5.25
C SER A 59 -3.16 -2.16 6.19
N ASN A 60 -2.08 -2.84 5.79
CA ASN A 60 -1.45 -3.88 6.57
C ASN A 60 0.03 -3.53 6.83
N LYS A 61 0.77 -4.49 7.38
CA LYS A 61 2.22 -4.35 7.63
C LYS A 61 3.00 -5.33 6.76
N PHE A 62 2.56 -5.58 5.53
CA PHE A 62 3.26 -6.49 4.64
C PHE A 62 4.59 -5.87 4.21
N GLU A 63 5.68 -6.63 4.41
CA GLU A 63 7.05 -6.22 4.07
C GLU A 63 7.62 -7.07 2.93
N GLY A 64 8.67 -6.61 2.27
CA GLY A 64 9.35 -7.32 1.18
C GLY A 64 8.70 -7.08 -0.18
N GLU A 65 9.12 -7.85 -1.19
CA GLU A 65 8.78 -7.55 -2.60
C GLU A 65 7.37 -7.99 -3.01
N ILE A 66 6.88 -7.52 -4.16
CA ILE A 66 5.69 -8.07 -4.81
C ILE A 66 6.14 -9.23 -5.70
N PRO A 67 5.54 -10.44 -5.63
CA PRO A 67 6.09 -11.60 -6.31
C PRO A 67 5.72 -11.56 -7.78
N GLU A 68 6.61 -12.06 -8.65
CA GLU A 68 6.29 -12.28 -10.07
C GLU A 68 5.11 -13.25 -10.28
N ALA A 69 4.78 -14.06 -9.26
CA ALA A 69 3.59 -14.91 -9.26
C ALA A 69 2.27 -14.13 -9.30
N ILE A 70 2.25 -12.82 -8.98
CA ILE A 70 1.05 -11.99 -9.06
C ILE A 70 0.46 -11.99 -10.48
N GLY A 71 1.31 -12.09 -11.51
CA GLY A 71 0.86 -12.16 -12.90
C GLY A 71 0.12 -13.46 -13.28
N ASN A 72 0.08 -14.46 -12.40
CA ASN A 72 -0.72 -15.68 -12.61
C ASN A 72 -2.20 -15.47 -12.28
N LEU A 73 -2.56 -14.34 -11.66
CA LEU A 73 -3.92 -13.99 -11.27
C LEU A 73 -4.71 -13.42 -12.46
N MET A 74 -4.76 -14.14 -13.58
CA MET A 74 -5.23 -13.62 -14.89
C MET A 74 -6.70 -13.17 -14.95
N ARG A 75 -7.52 -13.48 -13.92
CA ARG A 75 -8.95 -13.16 -13.88
C ARG A 75 -9.32 -12.00 -12.95
N ILE A 76 -8.37 -11.43 -12.21
CA ILE A 76 -8.68 -10.31 -11.28
C ILE A 76 -8.90 -9.01 -12.06
N LEU A 77 -9.82 -8.19 -11.55
CA LEU A 77 -10.15 -6.84 -12.03
C LEU A 77 -9.53 -5.76 -11.11
N MET A 78 -9.40 -6.04 -9.81
CA MET A 78 -8.90 -5.08 -8.83
C MET A 78 -7.78 -5.69 -7.98
N LEU A 79 -6.68 -4.94 -7.85
CA LEU A 79 -5.58 -5.23 -6.96
C LEU A 79 -5.28 -3.98 -6.11
N ASN A 80 -5.47 -4.09 -4.80
CA ASN A 80 -5.14 -3.03 -3.84
C ASN A 80 -4.10 -3.56 -2.84
N LEU A 81 -2.87 -3.05 -2.96
CA LEU A 81 -1.74 -3.35 -2.07
C LEU A 81 -1.31 -2.10 -1.27
N SER A 82 -2.11 -1.03 -1.30
CA SER A 82 -1.74 0.26 -0.73
C SER A 82 -1.52 0.24 0.78
N ASN A 83 -0.80 1.22 1.30
CA ASN A 83 -0.58 1.41 2.74
C ASN A 83 0.00 0.15 3.41
N ASN A 84 1.19 -0.24 2.95
CA ASN A 84 1.97 -1.36 3.46
C ASN A 84 3.46 -0.97 3.53
N ASN A 85 4.34 -1.92 3.86
CA ASN A 85 5.80 -1.75 3.88
C ASN A 85 6.48 -2.51 2.71
N LEU A 86 5.81 -2.64 1.55
CA LEU A 86 6.35 -3.40 0.42
C LEU A 86 7.56 -2.67 -0.19
N THR A 87 8.60 -3.43 -0.54
CA THR A 87 9.88 -2.93 -1.08
C THR A 87 10.16 -3.52 -2.46
N GLY A 88 11.29 -3.18 -3.07
CA GLY A 88 11.70 -3.75 -4.35
C GLY A 88 10.92 -3.19 -5.53
N HIS A 89 10.95 -3.89 -6.67
CA HIS A 89 10.41 -3.38 -7.93
C HIS A 89 8.95 -3.77 -8.14
N ILE A 90 8.21 -2.97 -8.91
CA ILE A 90 6.92 -3.39 -9.46
C ILE A 90 7.20 -4.52 -10.47
N PRO A 91 6.64 -5.74 -10.28
CA PRO A 91 6.96 -6.88 -11.12
C PRO A 91 6.38 -6.70 -12.52
N SER A 92 7.18 -7.03 -13.53
CA SER A 92 6.77 -6.89 -14.93
C SER A 92 5.62 -7.83 -15.30
N SER A 93 5.46 -8.94 -14.57
CA SER A 93 4.34 -9.87 -14.71
C SER A 93 2.98 -9.26 -14.39
N LEU A 94 2.90 -8.11 -13.71
CA LEU A 94 1.62 -7.41 -13.51
C LEU A 94 0.98 -7.04 -14.86
N GLY A 95 1.79 -6.78 -15.89
CA GLY A 95 1.33 -6.56 -17.26
C GLY A 95 0.70 -7.79 -17.95
N LYS A 96 0.70 -8.97 -17.31
CA LYS A 96 0.02 -10.19 -17.82
C LYS A 96 -1.46 -10.26 -17.42
N ILE A 97 -1.90 -9.47 -16.44
CA ILE A 97 -3.28 -9.49 -15.92
C ILE A 97 -4.16 -8.65 -16.84
N SER A 98 -4.49 -9.19 -18.03
CA SER A 98 -5.10 -8.41 -19.12
C SER A 98 -6.43 -7.76 -18.76
N ASN A 99 -7.17 -8.29 -17.78
CA ASN A 99 -8.48 -7.80 -17.35
C ASN A 99 -8.41 -6.81 -16.18
N LEU A 100 -7.21 -6.41 -15.74
CA LEU A 100 -7.06 -5.52 -14.59
C LEU A 100 -7.63 -4.12 -14.89
N GLU A 101 -8.57 -3.70 -14.05
CA GLU A 101 -9.25 -2.40 -14.11
C GLU A 101 -8.73 -1.41 -13.06
N SER A 102 -8.30 -1.90 -11.90
CA SER A 102 -7.80 -1.07 -10.80
C SER A 102 -6.55 -1.66 -10.16
N SER A 103 -5.51 -0.85 -10.03
CA SER A 103 -4.24 -1.19 -9.40
C SER A 103 -3.77 -0.08 -8.48
N ASP A 104 -3.90 -0.28 -7.17
CA ASP A 104 -3.39 0.66 -6.16
C ASP A 104 -2.19 0.06 -5.42
N LEU A 105 -1.03 0.67 -5.65
CA LEU A 105 0.27 0.32 -5.06
C LEU A 105 0.81 1.46 -4.17
N SER A 106 -0.02 2.48 -3.88
CA SER A 106 0.39 3.68 -3.18
C SER A 106 0.82 3.44 -1.73
N GLN A 107 1.54 4.39 -1.13
CA GLN A 107 1.94 4.34 0.28
C GLN A 107 2.70 3.03 0.62
N ASN A 108 3.76 2.78 -0.13
CA ASN A 108 4.69 1.67 0.08
C ASN A 108 6.14 2.20 -0.04
N LYS A 109 7.13 1.30 -0.15
CA LYS A 109 8.56 1.62 -0.33
C LYS A 109 9.08 1.02 -1.64
N LEU A 110 8.23 0.99 -2.68
CA LEU A 110 8.57 0.44 -4.00
C LEU A 110 9.62 1.31 -4.69
N LEU A 111 10.52 0.66 -5.43
CA LEU A 111 11.71 1.23 -6.05
C LEU A 111 11.75 0.95 -7.55
N GLY A 112 12.64 1.65 -8.25
CA GLY A 112 12.92 1.43 -9.67
C GLY A 112 11.84 1.99 -10.59
N LYS A 113 11.81 1.52 -11.85
CA LYS A 113 10.93 2.06 -12.89
C LYS A 113 9.58 1.38 -12.91
N ILE A 114 8.54 2.11 -13.34
CA ILE A 114 7.27 1.51 -13.73
C ILE A 114 7.52 0.64 -14.98
N PRO A 115 7.24 -0.68 -14.96
CA PRO A 115 7.53 -1.55 -16.08
C PRO A 115 6.69 -1.20 -17.31
N SER A 116 7.32 -1.11 -18.49
CA SER A 116 6.61 -0.80 -19.75
C SER A 116 5.60 -1.87 -20.16
N GLN A 117 5.69 -3.07 -19.58
CA GLN A 117 4.72 -4.14 -19.76
C GLN A 117 3.31 -3.76 -19.28
N LEU A 118 3.18 -2.85 -18.31
CA LEU A 118 1.89 -2.39 -17.81
C LEU A 118 1.11 -1.57 -18.85
N VAL A 119 1.77 -1.02 -19.88
CA VAL A 119 1.10 -0.31 -20.99
C VAL A 119 0.14 -1.22 -21.76
N LYS A 120 0.29 -2.55 -21.66
CA LYS A 120 -0.60 -3.55 -22.28
C LYS A 120 -1.96 -3.70 -21.57
N LEU A 121 -2.12 -3.09 -20.39
CA LEU A 121 -3.34 -3.18 -19.60
C LEU A 121 -4.40 -2.21 -20.13
N ASN A 122 -5.15 -2.66 -21.13
CA ASN A 122 -6.10 -1.81 -21.86
C ASN A 122 -7.34 -1.43 -21.06
N PHE A 123 -7.69 -2.20 -20.02
CA PHE A 123 -8.87 -1.94 -19.17
C PHE A 123 -8.54 -1.17 -17.89
N LEU A 124 -7.27 -0.79 -17.67
CA LEU A 124 -6.84 -0.14 -16.44
C LEU A 124 -7.41 1.28 -16.33
N VAL A 125 -8.38 1.49 -15.45
CA VAL A 125 -9.03 2.77 -15.17
C VAL A 125 -8.37 3.49 -14.00
N ILE A 126 -7.90 2.73 -13.00
CA ILE A 126 -7.25 3.27 -11.82
C ILE A 126 -5.84 2.70 -11.73
N PHE A 127 -4.86 3.58 -11.73
CA PHE A 127 -3.48 3.25 -11.40
C PHE A 127 -2.96 4.28 -10.39
N ASN A 128 -2.47 3.81 -9.25
CA ASN A 128 -1.91 4.67 -8.22
C ASN A 128 -0.59 4.08 -7.70
N VAL A 129 0.48 4.85 -7.80
CA VAL A 129 1.83 4.55 -7.29
C VAL A 129 2.35 5.67 -6.39
N SER A 130 1.47 6.58 -5.95
CA SER A 130 1.84 7.72 -5.11
C SER A 130 2.50 7.28 -3.80
N TYR A 131 3.32 8.15 -3.23
CA TYR A 131 4.04 7.95 -1.98
C TYR A 131 4.84 6.63 -1.95
N ASN A 132 5.74 6.49 -2.93
CA ASN A 132 6.72 5.41 -3.04
C ASN A 132 8.12 6.01 -3.34
N ASN A 133 9.08 5.18 -3.75
CA ASN A 133 10.41 5.57 -4.22
C ASN A 133 10.64 5.18 -5.69
N VAL A 134 9.57 5.20 -6.51
CA VAL A 134 9.62 4.87 -7.94
C VAL A 134 10.36 5.99 -8.68
N GLU A 135 11.14 5.64 -9.70
CA GLU A 135 12.01 6.57 -10.43
C GLU A 135 11.96 6.36 -11.95
N GLY A 136 12.45 7.35 -12.69
CA GLY A 136 12.56 7.30 -14.14
C GLY A 136 11.28 7.74 -14.88
N PRO A 137 11.20 7.47 -16.19
CA PRO A 137 10.09 7.93 -17.01
C PRO A 137 8.80 7.15 -16.73
N ILE A 138 7.69 7.86 -16.62
CA ILE A 138 6.34 7.28 -16.69
C ILE A 138 6.16 6.67 -18.09
N PRO A 139 5.79 5.38 -18.21
CA PRO A 139 5.51 4.75 -19.48
C PRO A 139 4.37 5.49 -20.19
N GLY A 140 4.67 6.05 -21.37
CA GLY A 140 3.63 6.67 -22.20
C GLY A 140 2.81 5.63 -22.96
N GLY A 141 1.55 5.96 -23.24
CA GLY A 141 0.66 5.17 -24.09
C GLY A 141 -0.51 4.50 -23.35
N ALA A 142 -1.53 4.09 -24.13
CA ALA A 142 -2.77 3.49 -23.62
C ALA A 142 -3.38 4.33 -22.48
N GLN A 143 -3.70 3.70 -21.34
CA GLN A 143 -4.32 4.32 -20.18
C GLN A 143 -3.35 5.19 -19.36
N PHE A 144 -2.03 5.07 -19.52
CA PHE A 144 -1.08 5.84 -18.71
C PHE A 144 -1.12 7.35 -18.97
N ASN A 145 -1.61 7.77 -20.14
CA ASN A 145 -1.79 9.19 -20.46
C ASN A 145 -3.10 9.77 -19.87
N THR A 146 -3.96 8.94 -19.27
CA THR A 146 -5.26 9.38 -18.72
C THR A 146 -5.24 9.55 -17.20
N PHE A 147 -4.22 9.01 -16.52
CA PHE A 147 -4.08 9.13 -15.08
C PHE A 147 -3.67 10.53 -14.64
N ASN A 148 -4.16 10.97 -13.48
CA ASN A 148 -3.90 12.30 -12.94
C ASN A 148 -2.51 12.38 -12.27
N ASN A 149 -2.05 13.61 -12.02
CA ASN A 149 -0.80 13.86 -11.28
C ASN A 149 -0.81 13.17 -9.89
N ASP A 150 -1.95 13.16 -9.21
CA ASP A 150 -2.14 12.56 -7.88
C ASP A 150 -1.77 11.06 -7.85
N SER A 151 -1.93 10.33 -8.97
CA SER A 151 -1.54 8.92 -9.09
C SER A 151 -0.03 8.69 -8.94
N TYR A 152 0.78 9.74 -9.07
CA TYR A 152 2.23 9.69 -9.15
C TYR A 152 2.91 10.52 -8.04
N GLU A 153 2.14 11.27 -7.25
CA GLU A 153 2.63 12.18 -6.21
C GLU A 153 3.58 11.49 -5.23
N GLY A 154 4.55 12.21 -4.67
CA GLY A 154 5.42 11.68 -3.62
C GLY A 154 6.55 10.77 -4.12
N ASN A 155 6.74 10.64 -5.43
CA ASN A 155 7.89 9.97 -6.04
C ASN A 155 8.88 11.00 -6.62
N SER A 156 9.92 11.37 -5.86
CA SER A 156 10.80 12.52 -6.19
C SER A 156 11.66 12.37 -7.44
N ARG A 157 11.88 11.14 -7.92
CA ARG A 157 12.72 10.83 -9.10
C ARG A 157 11.91 10.37 -10.31
N LEU A 158 10.58 10.42 -10.21
CA LEU A 158 9.69 10.08 -11.31
C LEU A 158 9.53 11.29 -12.22
N CYS A 159 9.53 11.07 -13.53
CA CYS A 159 9.47 12.15 -14.52
C CYS A 159 8.60 11.74 -15.72
N GLY A 160 8.25 12.72 -16.56
CA GLY A 160 7.42 12.52 -17.74
C GLY A 160 5.95 12.81 -17.49
N TYR A 161 5.16 12.93 -18.56
CA TYR A 161 3.74 13.22 -18.49
C TYR A 161 2.99 12.18 -17.63
N PRO A 162 2.05 12.56 -16.74
CA PRO A 162 1.46 13.90 -16.55
C PRO A 162 2.24 14.86 -15.64
N LEU A 163 3.42 14.48 -15.14
CA LEU A 163 4.22 15.33 -14.26
C LEU A 163 4.84 16.52 -15.02
N SER A 164 5.08 17.62 -14.29
CA SER A 164 5.78 18.79 -14.83
C SER A 164 7.28 18.54 -15.03
N GLU A 165 7.86 17.58 -14.29
CA GLU A 165 9.25 17.19 -14.38
C GLU A 165 9.54 16.47 -15.70
N LYS A 166 10.39 17.07 -16.54
CA LYS A 166 10.81 16.45 -17.81
C LYS A 166 11.92 15.45 -17.54
N CYS A 167 11.83 14.28 -18.17
CA CYS A 167 12.93 13.31 -18.13
C CYS A 167 14.13 13.85 -18.91
N GLY A 168 15.12 14.35 -18.18
CA GLY A 168 16.45 14.67 -18.72
C GLY A 168 17.43 13.53 -18.48
N ASN A 169 18.47 13.46 -19.32
CA ASN A 169 19.66 12.69 -18.96
C ASN A 169 20.30 13.42 -17.77
N HIS A 170 20.12 12.91 -16.56
CA HIS A 170 21.04 13.22 -15.48
C HIS A 170 22.40 12.61 -15.86
N GLU A 171 23.18 13.32 -16.69
CA GLU A 171 24.62 13.26 -16.54
C GLU A 171 24.88 13.60 -15.07
N VAL A 172 25.53 12.66 -14.38
CA VAL A 172 25.99 12.82 -13.01
C VAL A 172 26.78 14.12 -12.98
N SER A 173 26.16 15.19 -12.50
CA SER A 173 26.88 16.39 -12.17
C SER A 173 27.91 15.97 -11.12
N PRO A 174 29.22 16.22 -11.33
CA PRO A 174 30.21 15.95 -10.31
C PRO A 174 29.80 16.69 -9.04
N PRO A 175 30.11 16.18 -7.83
CA PRO A 175 29.81 16.91 -6.61
C PRO A 175 30.48 18.28 -6.71
N THR A 176 29.67 19.32 -6.87
CA THR A 176 30.14 20.71 -6.83
C THR A 176 30.70 20.94 -5.43
N PRO A 177 31.94 21.47 -5.28
CA PRO A 177 32.50 21.73 -3.97
C PRO A 177 31.58 22.66 -3.18
N LEU A 178 31.36 22.33 -1.91
CA LEU A 178 30.64 23.16 -0.95
C LEU A 178 31.27 24.56 -0.91
N VAL A 179 30.66 25.52 -1.61
CA VAL A 179 30.82 26.93 -1.30
C VAL A 179 29.80 27.22 -0.21
N VAL A 180 30.30 27.49 0.99
CA VAL A 180 29.52 28.04 2.10
C VAL A 180 29.22 29.48 1.72
N GLU A 181 28.00 29.74 1.25
CA GLU A 181 27.41 31.07 1.32
C GLU A 181 26.55 31.14 2.59
N GLU A 182 26.97 32.00 3.51
CA GLU A 182 26.19 32.39 4.67
C GLU A 182 24.96 33.15 4.18
N ASP A 183 23.76 32.57 4.36
CA ASP A 183 22.51 33.31 4.18
C ASP A 183 21.78 33.46 5.53
N GLU A 184 21.88 34.67 6.05
CA GLU A 184 21.19 35.18 7.22
C GLU A 184 19.68 35.32 6.95
N GLY A 185 18.93 34.21 6.96
CA GLY A 185 17.49 34.29 6.72
C GLY A 185 16.60 33.29 7.47
N ILE A 186 17.13 32.17 7.93
CA ILE A 186 16.28 31.02 8.31
C ILE A 186 16.37 30.65 9.80
N TRP A 187 17.33 31.20 10.56
CA TRP A 187 17.37 30.99 12.02
C TRP A 187 16.22 31.71 12.75
N SER A 188 15.64 32.79 12.20
CA SER A 188 14.63 33.57 12.92
C SER A 188 13.33 32.78 13.18
N VAL A 189 12.98 31.82 12.32
CA VAL A 189 11.75 31.02 12.42
C VAL A 189 11.90 29.84 13.39
N LEU A 190 13.11 29.28 13.53
CA LEU A 190 13.39 28.14 14.41
C LEU A 190 13.82 28.53 15.83
N LYS A 191 13.70 29.81 16.21
CA LYS A 191 13.86 30.28 17.60
C LYS A 191 12.62 29.96 18.47
N PHE A 192 11.91 28.87 18.20
CA PHE A 192 10.93 28.30 19.13
C PHE A 192 11.69 27.60 20.25
N GLY A 193 12.09 28.39 21.26
CA GLY A 193 12.89 27.92 22.37
C GLY A 193 12.23 26.74 23.10
N TRP A 194 13.05 25.80 23.57
CA TRP A 194 12.72 24.73 24.53
C TRP A 194 11.86 25.19 25.73
N LYS A 195 11.86 26.50 26.02
CA LYS A 195 10.93 27.16 26.95
C LYS A 195 9.44 27.03 26.55
N VAL A 196 9.10 27.09 25.26
CA VAL A 196 7.73 26.88 24.75
C VAL A 196 7.31 25.42 24.95
N VAL A 197 8.23 24.48 24.71
CA VAL A 197 8.00 23.04 24.92
C VAL A 197 7.75 22.73 26.41
N LEU A 198 8.52 23.33 27.32
CA LEU A 198 8.32 23.22 28.77
C LEU A 198 6.99 23.83 29.23
N THR A 199 6.59 24.96 28.65
CA THR A 199 5.33 25.63 29.01
C THR A 199 4.11 24.83 28.51
N GLY A 200 4.21 24.21 27.34
CA GLY A 200 3.16 23.35 26.77
C GLY A 200 2.95 22.06 27.56
N TYR A 201 4.02 21.44 28.08
CA TYR A 201 3.92 20.20 28.85
C TYR A 201 3.16 20.40 30.17
N GLY A 202 3.36 21.55 30.85
CA GLY A 202 2.65 21.89 32.09
C GLY A 202 1.16 22.13 31.88
N ALA A 203 0.78 22.91 30.86
CA ALA A 203 -0.62 23.23 30.57
C ALA A 203 -1.40 22.00 30.05
N GLY A 204 -0.77 21.18 29.20
CA GLY A 204 -1.38 19.97 28.64
C GLY A 204 -1.72 18.91 29.69
N LEU A 205 -0.90 18.77 30.73
CA LEU A 205 -1.09 17.77 31.80
C LEU A 205 -2.28 18.12 32.71
N VAL A 206 -2.47 19.41 33.02
CA VAL A 206 -3.60 19.89 33.84
C VAL A 206 -4.94 19.77 33.08
N ILE A 207 -4.95 20.12 31.80
CA ILE A 207 -6.13 19.95 30.94
C ILE A 207 -6.45 18.46 30.77
N GLY A 208 -5.43 17.63 30.51
CA GLY A 208 -5.57 16.18 30.37
C GLY A 208 -6.11 15.49 31.62
N MET A 209 -5.64 15.85 32.81
CA MET A 209 -6.18 15.33 34.08
C MET A 209 -7.60 15.83 34.37
N SER A 210 -7.93 17.08 34.02
CA SER A 210 -9.27 17.64 34.25
C SER A 210 -10.34 16.98 33.36
N PHE A 211 -10.03 16.74 32.08
CA PHE A 211 -10.90 15.98 31.18
C PHE A 211 -10.92 14.49 31.51
N GLY A 212 -9.77 13.91 31.89
CA GLY A 212 -9.67 12.51 32.30
C GLY A 212 -10.50 12.19 33.54
N CYS A 213 -10.45 13.04 34.58
CA CYS A 213 -11.25 12.89 35.78
C CYS A 213 -12.75 13.06 35.52
N ASN A 214 -13.16 14.02 34.68
CA ASN A 214 -14.58 14.19 34.30
C ASN A 214 -15.10 13.02 33.45
N PHE A 215 -14.27 12.46 32.55
CA PHE A 215 -14.63 11.33 31.70
C PHE A 215 -14.74 10.02 32.51
N ASN A 216 -13.84 9.80 33.47
CA ASN A 216 -13.87 8.60 34.32
C ASN A 216 -14.99 8.65 35.37
N ALA A 217 -15.30 9.84 35.90
CA ALA A 217 -16.42 10.03 36.85
C ALA A 217 -17.80 9.90 36.17
N ARG A 218 -17.95 10.34 34.91
CA ARG A 218 -19.22 10.21 34.16
C ARG A 218 -19.51 8.82 33.61
N LYS A 219 -18.50 7.93 33.51
CA LYS A 219 -18.65 6.61 32.88
C LYS A 219 -19.44 5.59 33.71
N HIS A 220 -19.76 5.87 34.98
CA HIS A 220 -20.47 4.90 35.83
C HIS A 220 -21.98 5.08 35.93
N GLU A 221 -22.51 6.31 35.85
CA GLU A 221 -23.96 6.58 36.03
C GLU A 221 -24.81 6.07 34.85
N TRP A 222 -24.41 6.38 33.60
CA TRP A 222 -25.17 5.96 32.42
C TRP A 222 -25.03 4.45 32.13
N PHE A 223 -23.84 3.88 32.40
CA PHE A 223 -23.55 2.47 32.16
C PHE A 223 -24.26 1.56 33.17
N ARG A 224 -24.49 2.02 34.42
CA ARG A 224 -25.31 1.28 35.39
C ARG A 224 -26.80 1.27 35.03
N LYS A 225 -27.33 2.38 34.50
CA LYS A 225 -28.75 2.44 34.07
C LYS A 225 -29.05 1.55 32.86
N LEU A 226 -28.08 1.36 31.97
CA LEU A 226 -28.24 0.53 30.78
C LEU A 226 -28.33 -0.98 31.09
N PHE A 227 -27.71 -1.46 32.17
CA PHE A 227 -27.74 -2.88 32.55
C PHE A 227 -28.88 -3.23 33.53
N VAL A 228 -29.44 -2.26 34.27
CA VAL A 228 -30.62 -2.50 35.12
C VAL A 228 -31.92 -2.62 34.28
N LEU A 229 -31.96 -2.05 33.08
CA LEU A 229 -33.10 -2.14 32.15
C LEU A 229 -33.13 -3.41 31.28
N ILE A 230 -32.09 -4.24 31.32
CA ILE A 230 -31.96 -5.47 30.51
C ILE A 230 -31.97 -6.75 31.39
N GLY A 231 -32.03 -6.61 32.72
CA GLY A 231 -32.00 -7.73 33.66
C GLY A 231 -32.94 -7.57 34.84
N THR A 232 -34.26 -7.62 34.58
CA THR A 232 -35.34 -8.07 35.48
C THR A 232 -36.52 -8.39 34.56
N ASP A 233 -36.55 -9.62 34.03
CA ASP A 233 -37.43 -10.75 34.43
C ASP A 233 -38.93 -10.48 34.15
N PRO A 234 -39.77 -11.50 33.82
CA PRO A 234 -39.53 -12.94 33.65
C PRO A 234 -39.90 -13.50 32.26
#